data_AF-A0A917TYH3-F1
#
_entry.id   AF-A0A917TYH3-F1
#
_cell.length_a   1.000
_cell.length_b   1.000
_cell.length_c   1.000
_cell.angle_alpha   90.00
_cell.angle_beta   90.00
_cell.angle_gamma   90.00
#
_symmetry.space_group_name_H-M   'P 1'
#
loop_
_entity.id
_entity.type
_entity.pdbx_description
1 polymer ?
#
loop_
_entity_poly.entity_id
_entity_poly.type
_entity_poly.pdbx_seq_one_letter_code
_entity_poly.pdbx_strand_id
1 'polypeptide(L)'
;MSPHPSWCAGGHRCALGEHRADPVIVALPGLGRVALTRVRAADGREHAEVRLTVALAAAEPHARRQLLALTNHLTHVLQLATRASARPATGVHDGPSA
;
A
#
# COMPACT_ATOMS: atom_id res chain seq x y z
N MET A 1 -16.25 -16.67 9.89
CA MET A 1 -16.25 -15.46 9.03
C MET A 1 -15.51 -14.38 9.77
N SER A 2 -14.40 -13.87 9.22
CA SER A 2 -13.73 -12.71 9.83
C SER A 2 -14.67 -11.50 9.81
N PRO A 3 -14.79 -10.74 10.91
CA PRO A 3 -15.64 -9.56 10.94
C PRO A 3 -15.17 -8.55 9.90
N HIS A 4 -16.13 -7.99 9.18
CA HIS A 4 -15.88 -7.05 8.11
C HIS A 4 -15.29 -5.75 8.67
N PRO A 5 -14.11 -5.30 8.20
CA PRO A 5 -13.56 -4.06 8.69
C PRO A 5 -14.40 -2.87 8.23
N SER A 6 -14.58 -1.87 9.10
CA SER A 6 -15.34 -0.64 8.82
C SER A 6 -14.77 0.18 7.65
N TRP A 7 -13.51 -0.08 7.27
CA TRP A 7 -12.85 0.56 6.15
C TRP A 7 -13.01 -0.16 4.79
N CYS A 8 -13.53 -1.41 4.71
CA CYS A 8 -13.69 -2.08 3.39
C CYS A 8 -14.78 -1.35 2.60
N ALA A 9 -14.43 -0.79 1.45
CA ALA A 9 -15.36 -0.12 0.53
C ALA A 9 -16.26 -1.12 -0.22
N GLY A 10 -15.85 -2.39 -0.30
CA GLY A 10 -16.61 -3.43 -0.99
C GLY A 10 -17.88 -3.88 -0.25
N GLY A 11 -18.05 -3.55 1.04
CA GLY A 11 -19.15 -4.08 1.85
C GLY A 11 -19.26 -5.61 1.73
N HIS A 12 -20.47 -6.16 1.66
CA HIS A 12 -20.67 -7.62 1.49
C HIS A 12 -20.17 -8.20 0.15
N ARG A 13 -19.62 -7.37 -0.76
CA ARG A 13 -19.08 -7.80 -2.07
C ARG A 13 -17.57 -8.07 -2.04
N CYS A 14 -16.91 -7.96 -0.88
CA CYS A 14 -15.47 -8.25 -0.75
C CYS A 14 -15.26 -9.76 -1.11
N ALA A 15 -14.46 -10.06 -2.15
CA ALA A 15 -14.35 -11.39 -2.79
C ALA A 15 -13.39 -12.33 -2.05
N LEU A 16 -13.66 -13.66 -2.05
CA LEU A 16 -12.79 -14.73 -1.47
C LEU A 16 -12.11 -14.43 -0.11
N GLY A 17 -12.67 -13.52 0.71
CA GLY A 17 -12.11 -13.11 1.99
C GLY A 17 -11.09 -11.95 1.93
N GLU A 18 -10.85 -11.36 0.77
CA GLU A 18 -10.05 -10.15 0.62
C GLU A 18 -10.89 -8.89 0.79
N HIS A 19 -10.43 -7.98 1.65
CA HIS A 19 -11.06 -6.69 1.90
C HIS A 19 -10.20 -5.54 1.38
N ARG A 20 -10.80 -4.59 0.66
CA ARG A 20 -10.13 -3.42 0.07
C ARG A 20 -10.81 -2.12 0.49
N ALA A 21 -10.01 -1.13 0.88
CA ALA A 21 -10.48 0.24 1.08
C ALA A 21 -10.72 0.96 -0.25
N ASP A 22 -11.40 2.11 -0.21
CA ASP A 22 -11.36 3.04 -1.33
C ASP A 22 -9.93 3.57 -1.51
N PRO A 23 -9.44 3.67 -2.75
CA PRO A 23 -8.07 4.09 -2.99
C PRO A 23 -7.91 5.58 -2.67
N VAL A 24 -6.89 5.92 -1.91
CA VAL A 24 -6.43 7.31 -1.76
C VAL A 24 -5.61 7.66 -3.00
N ILE A 25 -6.03 8.71 -3.70
CA ILE A 25 -5.44 9.11 -4.97
C ILE A 25 -4.60 10.37 -4.80
N VAL A 26 -3.36 10.32 -5.25
CA VAL A 26 -2.48 11.49 -5.39
C VAL A 26 -2.13 11.64 -6.86
N ALA A 27 -2.35 12.81 -7.45
CA ALA A 27 -2.09 13.06 -8.86
C ALA A 27 -1.28 14.34 -9.06
N LEU A 28 -0.36 14.28 -10.01
CA LEU A 28 0.36 15.42 -10.56
C LEU A 28 -0.09 15.57 -12.01
N PRO A 29 -0.89 16.61 -12.34
CA PRO A 29 -1.44 16.77 -13.69
C PRO A 29 -0.38 16.68 -14.78
N GLY A 30 -0.60 15.81 -15.77
CA GLY A 30 0.31 15.58 -16.89
C GLY A 30 1.60 14.80 -16.57
N LEU A 31 1.87 14.49 -15.29
CA LEU A 31 3.14 13.87 -14.87
C LEU A 31 2.95 12.48 -14.27
N GLY A 32 1.88 12.26 -13.50
CA GLY A 32 1.64 10.94 -12.92
C GLY A 32 0.52 10.89 -11.89
N ARG A 33 0.26 9.67 -11.43
CA ARG A 33 -0.77 9.37 -10.42
C ARG A 33 -0.36 8.16 -9.59
N VAL A 34 -0.64 8.21 -8.30
CA VAL A 34 -0.54 7.10 -7.37
C VAL A 34 -1.92 6.79 -6.80
N ALA A 35 -2.27 5.52 -6.75
CA ALA A 35 -3.36 5.00 -5.95
C ALA A 35 -2.79 4.17 -4.81
N LEU A 36 -3.16 4.50 -3.57
CA LEU A 36 -2.81 3.77 -2.37
C LEU A 36 -4.07 3.10 -1.81
N THR A 37 -4.03 1.78 -1.65
CA THR A 37 -5.17 0.99 -1.17
C THR A 37 -4.75 0.16 0.04
N ARG A 38 -5.46 0.28 1.16
CA ARG A 38 -5.32 -0.68 2.27
C ARG A 38 -6.05 -1.96 1.89
N VAL A 39 -5.36 -3.08 2.01
CA VAL A 39 -5.89 -4.41 1.71
C VAL A 39 -5.68 -5.31 2.92
N ARG A 40 -6.70 -6.11 3.25
CA ARG A 40 -6.58 -7.27 4.14
C ARG A 40 -6.77 -8.51 3.29
N ALA A 41 -5.72 -9.31 3.16
CA ALA A 41 -5.76 -10.57 2.41
C ALA A 41 -6.63 -11.61 3.12
N ALA A 42 -6.97 -12.69 2.40
CA ALA A 42 -7.78 -13.78 2.94
C ALA A 42 -7.15 -14.47 4.16
N ASP A 43 -5.83 -14.42 4.30
CA ASP A 43 -5.09 -14.91 5.47
C ASP A 43 -5.13 -13.95 6.68
N GLY A 44 -5.85 -12.83 6.56
CA GLY A 44 -6.01 -11.81 7.60
C GLY A 44 -4.90 -10.78 7.66
N ARG A 45 -3.79 -10.93 6.90
CA ARG A 45 -2.69 -9.96 6.90
C ARG A 45 -3.09 -8.70 6.16
N GLU A 46 -2.77 -7.56 6.75
CA GLU A 46 -2.96 -6.26 6.13
C GLU A 46 -1.69 -5.77 5.45
N HIS A 47 -1.87 -5.14 4.29
CA HIS A 47 -0.81 -4.50 3.53
C HIS A 47 -1.35 -3.29 2.78
N ALA A 48 -0.43 -2.43 2.34
CA ALA A 48 -0.74 -1.35 1.41
C ALA A 48 -0.39 -1.81 0.00
N GLU A 49 -1.36 -1.76 -0.91
CA GLU A 49 -1.11 -1.83 -2.34
C GLU A 49 -0.87 -0.41 -2.89
N VAL A 50 0.15 -0.29 -3.75
CA VAL A 50 0.50 0.97 -4.41
C VAL A 50 0.48 0.74 -5.91
N ARG A 51 -0.36 1.49 -6.63
CA ARG A 51 -0.37 1.52 -8.10
C ARG A 51 0.07 2.90 -8.58
N LEU A 52 1.28 2.96 -9.14
CA LEU A 52 1.89 4.18 -9.68
C LEU A 52 1.82 4.18 -11.21
N THR A 53 1.56 5.34 -11.79
CA THR A 53 1.69 5.62 -13.22
C THR A 53 2.42 6.94 -13.39
N VAL A 54 3.45 6.96 -14.25
CA VAL A 54 4.26 8.15 -14.53
C VAL A 54 4.39 8.35 -16.04
N ALA A 55 4.40 9.60 -16.48
CA ALA A 55 4.80 9.94 -17.83
C ALA A 55 6.32 9.75 -17.98
N LEU A 56 6.75 9.07 -19.04
CA LEU A 56 8.16 8.88 -19.37
C LEU A 56 8.62 9.93 -20.38
N ALA A 57 9.91 10.25 -20.35
CA ALA A 57 10.54 11.04 -21.41
C ALA A 57 10.34 10.38 -22.78
N ALA A 58 10.13 11.20 -23.83
CA ALA A 58 9.91 10.69 -25.19
C ALA A 58 11.13 9.99 -25.79
N ALA A 59 12.35 10.41 -25.40
CA ALA A 59 13.59 9.79 -25.85
C ALA A 59 13.92 8.56 -25.01
N GLU A 60 14.05 7.40 -25.66
CA GLU A 60 14.28 6.11 -25.00
C GLU A 60 15.47 6.10 -24.00
N PRO A 61 16.65 6.69 -24.29
CA PRO A 61 17.73 6.74 -23.32
C PRO A 61 17.37 7.52 -22.04
N HIS A 62 16.48 8.50 -22.14
CA HIS A 62 16.02 9.31 -21.01
C HIS A 62 14.96 8.53 -20.21
N ALA A 63 14.02 7.87 -20.89
CA ALA A 63 13.03 6.99 -20.27
C ALA A 63 13.68 5.87 -19.45
N ARG A 64 14.71 5.22 -20.00
CA ARG A 64 15.46 4.18 -19.29
C ARG A 64 16.14 4.69 -18.03
N ARG A 65 16.77 5.87 -18.08
CA ARG A 65 17.37 6.52 -16.89
C ARG A 65 16.31 6.89 -15.86
N GLN A 66 15.16 7.40 -16.31
CA GLN A 66 14.04 7.72 -15.46
C GLN A 66 13.50 6.48 -14.73
N LEU A 67 13.36 5.35 -15.43
CA LEU A 67 12.93 4.08 -14.83
C LEU A 67 13.93 3.55 -13.81
N LEU A 68 15.23 3.61 -14.10
CA LEU A 68 16.27 3.22 -13.14
C LEU A 68 16.23 4.09 -11.87
N ALA A 69 16.12 5.41 -12.04
CA ALA A 69 15.97 6.34 -10.92
C ALA A 69 14.70 6.06 -10.12
N LEU A 70 13.57 5.79 -10.80
CA LEU A 70 12.30 5.45 -10.17
C LEU A 70 12.43 4.17 -9.33
N THR A 71 13.07 3.13 -9.85
CA THR A 71 13.31 1.88 -9.11
C THR A 71 14.12 2.12 -7.84
N ASN A 72 15.15 2.96 -7.89
CA ASN A 72 15.94 3.31 -6.72
C ASN A 72 15.11 4.07 -5.67
N HIS A 73 14.32 5.05 -6.11
CA HIS A 73 13.42 5.77 -5.21
C HIS A 73 12.35 4.87 -4.59
N LEU A 74 11.74 3.98 -5.38
CA LEU A 74 10.74 3.03 -4.87
C LEU A 74 11.35 2.06 -3.86
N THR A 75 12.57 1.57 -4.10
CA THR A 75 13.32 0.77 -3.12
C THR A 75 13.49 1.54 -1.81
N HIS A 76 13.86 2.82 -1.87
CA HIS A 76 13.99 3.65 -0.68
C HIS A 76 12.65 3.87 0.04
N VAL A 77 11.57 4.14 -0.70
CA VAL A 77 10.23 4.27 -0.13
C VAL A 77 9.79 2.98 0.56
N LEU A 78 10.03 1.81 -0.04
CA LEU A 78 9.72 0.52 0.58
C LEU A 78 10.48 0.32 1.90
N GLN A 79 11.77 0.66 1.92
CA GLN A 79 12.57 0.60 3.15
C GLN A 79 11.99 1.51 4.24
N LEU A 80 11.59 2.74 3.91
CA LEU A 80 10.98 3.66 4.87
C LEU A 80 9.62 3.17 5.37
N ALA A 81 8.74 2.74 4.46
CA ALA A 81 7.38 2.31 4.78
C ALA A 81 7.36 1.06 5.67
N THR A 82 8.34 0.17 5.52
CA THR A 82 8.41 -1.09 6.27
C THR A 82 9.14 -0.98 7.61
N ARG A 83 9.85 0.13 7.88
CA ARG A 83 10.55 0.34 9.16
C ARG A 83 9.62 0.22 10.38
N ALA A 84 8.40 0.74 10.28
CA ALA A 84 7.42 0.66 11.36
C ALA A 84 6.93 -0.79 11.57
N SER A 85 6.71 -1.53 10.48
CA SER A 85 6.29 -2.94 10.51
C SER A 85 7.38 -3.90 11.00
N ALA A 86 8.64 -3.49 10.92
CA ALA A 86 9.78 -4.28 11.37
C ALA A 86 10.09 -4.14 12.88
N ARG A 87 9.47 -3.18 13.58
CA ARG A 87 9.64 -3.01 15.03
C ARG A 87 8.74 -4.02 15.76
N PRO A 88 9.29 -4.93 16.59
CA PRO A 88 8.44 -5.85 17.36
C PRO A 88 7.51 -5.03 18.26
N ALA A 89 6.23 -5.41 18.30
CA ALA A 89 5.29 -4.86 19.25
C ALA A 89 5.82 -5.16 20.65
N THR A 90 6.33 -4.15 21.35
CA THR A 90 6.59 -4.26 22.78
C THR A 90 5.25 -4.49 23.45
N GLY A 91 5.06 -5.72 23.96
CA GLY A 91 3.79 -6.20 24.47
C GLY A 91 3.22 -5.30 25.56
N VAL A 92 1.96 -4.90 25.38
CA VAL A 92 1.10 -4.52 26.49
C VAL A 92 0.59 -5.83 27.09
N HIS A 93 1.20 -6.26 28.18
CA HIS A 93 0.59 -7.20 29.10
C HIS A 93 -0.45 -6.45 29.91
N ASP A 94 -1.73 -6.58 29.56
CA ASP A 94 -2.81 -6.26 30.50
C ASP A 94 -2.92 -7.42 31.50
N GLY A 95 -2.64 -7.13 32.77
CA GLY A 95 -2.81 -8.06 33.88
C GLY A 95 -4.29 -8.37 34.15
N PRO A 96 -4.59 -9.53 34.76
CA PRO A 96 -5.97 -9.95 35.01
C PRO A 96 -6.64 -9.03 36.05
N SER A 97 -7.86 -8.57 35.75
CA SER A 97 -8.78 -8.05 36.75
C SER A 97 -9.39 -9.19 37.57
N ALA A 98 -9.60 -8.87 38.85
CA ALA A 98 -10.02 -9.73 39.96
C ALA A 98 -11.28 -10.57 39.73
#